data_AF-A0A9N8HC94-F1
#
_entry.id   AF-A0A9N8HC94-F1
#
_cell.length_a   1.000
_cell.length_b   1.000
_cell.length_c   1.000
_cell.angle_alpha   90.00
_cell.angle_beta   90.00
_cell.angle_gamma   90.00
#
_symmetry.space_group_name_H-M   'P 1'
#
loop_
_entity.id
_entity.type
_entity.pdbx_description
1 polymer ?
#
loop_
_entity_poly.entity_id
_entity_poly.type
_entity_poly.pdbx_seq_one_letter_code
_entity_poly.pdbx_strand_id
1 'polypeptide(L)'
;MYLQMALVQKPGSENYSASPIFPLIRAGILNGDGKFACFAANWYYNRQCFPNRPLDAPKTLRELIIESIETMSATRLRQAVQNGRFPKEAAFQQLMNEAMSMKLPARHSITPEFGTIAVDSQDPNAKPVTGELDFYVNGQMKWCIEMVRQCDGIGEHMGRFKKVQDSKGNKGKYRKVEMKEYYVVDCRSAKNGRGASLEPHKCVLYFADDFTTCTCAIKGHPEVTINLQM
;
A
#
# COMPACT_ATOMS: atom_id res chain seq x y z
N MET A 1 -21.10 11.41 8.71
CA MET A 1 -22.01 10.25 8.61
C MET A 1 -21.15 9.00 8.73
N TYR A 2 -20.98 8.50 9.96
CA TYR A 2 -20.14 7.32 10.23
C TYR A 2 -20.94 6.08 9.86
N LEU A 3 -20.47 5.31 8.87
CA LEU A 3 -20.91 3.92 8.70
C LEU A 3 -20.20 3.10 9.78
N GLN A 4 -20.76 3.14 10.99
CA GLN A 4 -20.47 2.13 11.98
C GLN A 4 -21.11 0.85 11.42
N MET A 5 -20.30 -0.05 10.86
CA MET A 5 -20.75 -1.42 10.58
C MET A 5 -21.01 -2.09 11.94
N ALA A 6 -22.16 -1.78 12.53
CA ALA A 6 -22.75 -2.60 13.56
C ALA A 6 -23.11 -3.91 12.87
N LEU A 7 -22.31 -4.95 13.11
CA LEU A 7 -22.74 -6.32 12.93
C LEU A 7 -23.96 -6.50 13.82
N VAL A 8 -25.14 -6.37 13.21
CA VAL A 8 -26.42 -6.58 13.89
C VAL A 8 -26.47 -8.04 14.31
N GLN A 9 -26.15 -8.31 15.59
CA GLN A 9 -26.51 -9.54 16.27
C GLN A 9 -28.00 -9.46 16.65
N LYS A 10 -28.82 -10.38 16.12
CA LYS A 10 -29.87 -11.10 16.88
C LYS A 10 -30.56 -12.20 16.04
N PRO A 11 -31.29 -13.14 16.68
CA PRO A 11 -30.93 -14.55 16.71
C PRO A 11 -31.83 -15.42 15.83
N GLY A 12 -31.22 -16.39 15.16
CA GLY A 12 -31.91 -17.40 14.36
C GLY A 12 -30.86 -18.36 13.83
N SER A 13 -30.95 -19.61 14.26
CA SER A 13 -29.98 -20.68 14.10
C SER A 13 -29.66 -21.00 12.65
N GLU A 14 -28.52 -20.54 12.15
CA GLU A 14 -27.79 -21.21 11.09
C GLU A 14 -26.30 -21.10 11.43
N ASN A 15 -25.61 -22.24 11.38
CA ASN A 15 -24.16 -22.33 11.53
C ASN A 15 -23.49 -21.63 10.34
N TYR A 16 -23.49 -20.30 10.34
CA TYR A 16 -22.74 -19.51 9.38
C TYR A 16 -21.27 -19.70 9.69
N SER A 17 -20.53 -20.23 8.71
CA SER A 17 -19.08 -20.11 8.64
C SER A 17 -18.69 -18.69 9.06
N ALA A 18 -17.92 -18.57 10.15
CA ALA A 18 -17.51 -17.34 10.80
C ALA A 18 -16.57 -16.46 9.95
N SER A 19 -16.63 -16.61 8.63
CA SER A 19 -15.78 -15.92 7.69
C SER A 19 -16.38 -14.54 7.35
N PRO A 20 -15.67 -13.44 7.61
CA PRO A 20 -16.16 -12.08 7.37
C PRO A 20 -16.49 -11.80 5.90
N ILE A 21 -16.03 -12.66 4.96
CA ILE A 21 -16.31 -12.54 3.52
C ILE A 21 -17.64 -13.18 3.10
N PHE A 22 -18.25 -14.04 3.92
CA PHE A 22 -19.46 -14.78 3.52
C PHE A 22 -20.65 -13.88 3.14
N PRO A 23 -20.90 -12.74 3.81
CA PRO A 23 -21.91 -11.78 3.36
C PRO A 23 -21.64 -11.23 1.95
N LEU A 24 -20.36 -11.01 1.59
CA LEU A 24 -19.98 -10.50 0.27
C LEU A 24 -20.17 -11.55 -0.83
N ILE A 25 -19.91 -12.83 -0.52
CA ILE A 25 -20.19 -13.94 -1.43
C ILE A 25 -21.70 -14.04 -1.68
N ARG A 26 -22.52 -14.03 -0.62
CA ARG A 26 -23.99 -14.07 -0.74
C ARG A 26 -24.57 -12.88 -1.51
N ALA A 27 -23.97 -11.70 -1.38
CA ALA A 27 -24.36 -10.51 -2.11
C ALA A 27 -23.92 -10.52 -3.60
N GLY A 28 -23.22 -11.56 -4.07
CA GLY A 28 -22.69 -11.62 -5.43
C GLY A 28 -21.53 -10.65 -5.67
N ILE A 29 -20.91 -10.12 -4.62
CA ILE A 29 -19.75 -9.23 -4.72
C ILE A 29 -18.49 -10.06 -4.96
N LEU A 30 -18.32 -11.12 -4.17
CA LEU A 30 -17.21 -12.08 -4.29
C LEU A 30 -17.70 -13.44 -4.79
N ASN A 31 -16.80 -14.21 -5.40
CA ASN A 31 -17.01 -15.63 -5.73
C ASN A 31 -16.52 -16.54 -4.58
N GLY A 32 -16.67 -17.86 -4.74
CA GLY A 32 -16.23 -18.84 -3.73
C GLY A 32 -14.73 -18.82 -3.42
N ASP A 33 -13.91 -18.27 -4.33
CA ASP A 33 -12.46 -18.12 -4.16
C ASP A 33 -12.07 -16.79 -3.48
N GLY A 34 -13.05 -15.98 -3.05
CA GLY A 34 -12.82 -14.66 -2.46
C GLY A 34 -12.41 -13.58 -3.46
N LYS A 35 -12.51 -13.84 -4.78
CA LYS A 35 -12.25 -12.85 -5.84
C LYS A 35 -13.54 -12.10 -6.19
N PHE A 36 -13.45 -10.89 -6.73
CA PHE A 36 -14.64 -10.19 -7.21
C PHE A 36 -15.34 -11.01 -8.31
N ALA A 37 -16.66 -11.15 -8.19
CA ALA A 37 -17.46 -11.93 -9.13
C ALA A 37 -17.42 -11.36 -10.55
N CYS A 38 -17.29 -10.03 -10.69
CA CYS A 38 -17.10 -9.33 -11.95
C CYS A 38 -16.53 -7.91 -11.73
N PHE A 39 -16.23 -7.20 -12.81
CA PHE A 39 -15.78 -5.79 -12.74
C PHE A 39 -16.82 -4.86 -12.10
N ALA A 40 -18.11 -5.05 -12.38
CA ALA A 40 -19.17 -4.23 -11.79
C ALA A 40 -19.26 -4.42 -10.27
N ALA A 41 -19.10 -5.65 -9.77
CA ALA A 41 -19.04 -5.95 -8.34
C ALA A 41 -17.83 -5.29 -7.66
N ASN A 42 -16.66 -5.35 -8.30
CA ASN A 42 -15.45 -4.66 -7.84
C ASN A 42 -15.68 -3.14 -7.73
N TRP A 43 -16.25 -2.52 -8.77
CA TRP A 43 -16.58 -1.10 -8.76
C TRP A 43 -17.61 -0.73 -7.70
N TYR A 44 -18.67 -1.53 -7.57
CA TYR A 44 -19.70 -1.33 -6.55
C TYR A 44 -19.08 -1.38 -5.15
N TYR A 45 -18.34 -2.44 -4.82
CA TYR A 45 -17.67 -2.59 -3.54
C TYR A 45 -16.76 -1.40 -3.24
N ASN A 46 -15.87 -1.04 -4.17
CA ASN A 46 -14.94 0.08 -3.97
C ASN A 46 -15.67 1.41 -3.81
N ARG A 47 -16.78 1.63 -4.51
CA ARG A 47 -17.59 2.84 -4.37
C ARG A 47 -18.29 2.92 -3.01
N GLN A 48 -18.69 1.78 -2.43
CA GLN A 48 -19.30 1.74 -1.11
C GLN A 48 -18.27 1.87 0.01
N CYS A 49 -17.12 1.20 -0.11
CA CYS A 49 -16.05 1.26 0.89
C CYS A 49 -15.30 2.58 0.89
N PHE A 50 -15.17 3.21 -0.27
CA PHE A 50 -14.49 4.50 -0.44
C PHE A 50 -15.45 5.48 -1.13
N PRO A 51 -16.47 5.97 -0.42
CA PRO A 51 -17.33 7.00 -0.97
C PRO A 51 -16.50 8.29 -1.16
N ASN A 52 -16.83 9.07 -2.19
CA ASN A 52 -16.18 10.36 -2.50
C ASN A 52 -14.73 10.27 -2.99
N ARG A 53 -14.34 9.17 -3.65
CA ARG A 53 -13.07 9.12 -4.40
C ARG A 53 -12.98 10.29 -5.41
N PRO A 54 -11.81 10.92 -5.57
CA PRO A 54 -11.66 12.06 -6.47
C PRO A 54 -11.82 11.65 -7.94
N LEU A 55 -12.21 12.60 -8.79
CA LEU A 55 -12.28 12.38 -10.24
C LEU A 55 -10.89 12.40 -10.88
N ASP A 56 -9.99 13.20 -10.32
CA ASP A 56 -8.62 13.35 -10.76
C ASP A 56 -7.66 12.69 -9.76
N ALA A 57 -6.63 12.08 -10.30
CA ALA A 57 -5.57 11.49 -9.49
C ALA A 57 -4.53 12.56 -9.13
N PRO A 58 -3.76 12.35 -8.06
CA PRO A 58 -2.57 13.16 -7.78
C PRO A 58 -1.65 13.23 -8.99
N LYS A 59 -0.89 14.31 -9.15
CA LYS A 59 -0.04 14.50 -10.34
C LYS A 59 1.23 13.66 -10.28
N THR A 60 1.68 13.34 -9.07
CA THR A 60 2.91 12.57 -8.81
C THR A 60 2.69 11.48 -7.76
N LEU A 61 3.55 10.46 -7.75
CA LEU A 61 3.51 9.43 -6.70
C LEU A 61 3.82 10.03 -5.32
N ARG A 62 4.68 11.05 -5.26
CA ARG A 62 4.96 11.80 -4.03
C ARG A 62 3.70 12.45 -3.45
N GLU A 63 2.91 13.13 -4.27
CA GLU A 63 1.64 13.73 -3.85
C GLU A 63 0.69 12.66 -3.32
N LEU A 64 0.55 11.53 -4.04
CA LEU A 64 -0.26 10.41 -3.58
C LEU A 64 0.18 9.92 -2.20
N ILE A 65 1.48 9.72 -1.97
CA ILE A 65 2.01 9.29 -0.66
C ILE A 65 1.65 10.31 0.42
N ILE A 66 1.95 11.59 0.20
CA ILE A 66 1.69 12.65 1.19
C ILE A 66 0.21 12.76 1.54
N GLU A 67 -0.66 12.82 0.53
CA GLU A 67 -2.11 12.88 0.72
C GLU A 67 -2.66 11.63 1.39
N SER A 68 -2.08 10.45 1.10
CA SER A 68 -2.48 9.20 1.74
C SER A 68 -2.16 9.22 3.23
N ILE A 69 -0.95 9.67 3.61
CA ILE A 69 -0.55 9.81 5.03
C ILE A 69 -1.50 10.75 5.78
N GLU A 70 -1.93 11.85 5.17
CA GLU A 70 -2.90 12.79 5.78
C GLU A 70 -4.20 12.09 6.21
N THR A 71 -4.65 11.09 5.44
CA THR A 71 -5.88 10.33 5.73
C THR A 71 -5.66 9.04 6.52
N MET A 72 -4.43 8.71 6.87
CA MET A 72 -4.17 7.55 7.72
C MET A 72 -4.70 7.80 9.14
N SER A 73 -5.31 6.78 9.74
CA SER A 73 -5.83 6.87 11.10
C SER A 73 -4.71 6.71 12.14
N ALA A 74 -4.40 7.80 12.84
CA ALA A 74 -3.51 7.81 13.99
C ALA A 74 -3.98 6.83 15.08
N THR A 75 -5.29 6.77 15.33
CA THR A 75 -5.89 5.86 16.30
C THR A 75 -5.64 4.39 15.95
N ARG A 76 -5.78 3.99 14.68
CA ARG A 76 -5.50 2.61 14.26
C ARG A 76 -4.01 2.27 14.30
N LEU A 77 -3.13 3.21 13.99
CA LEU A 77 -1.68 3.01 14.16
C LEU A 77 -1.33 2.78 15.64
N ARG A 78 -1.88 3.59 16.55
CA ARG A 78 -1.73 3.39 18.00
C ARG A 78 -2.24 2.02 18.45
N GLN A 79 -3.38 1.58 17.96
CA GLN A 79 -3.94 0.25 18.27
C GLN A 79 -3.11 -0.90 17.70
N ALA A 80 -2.37 -0.67 16.61
CA ALA A 80 -1.47 -1.66 16.01
C ALA A 80 -0.13 -1.80 16.76
N VAL A 81 0.16 -0.93 17.74
CA VAL A 81 1.32 -1.05 18.64
C VAL A 81 1.13 -2.27 19.52
N GLN A 82 2.01 -3.26 19.39
CA GLN A 82 2.00 -4.48 20.20
C GLN A 82 3.16 -4.43 21.21
N ASN A 83 2.85 -4.53 22.50
CA ASN A 83 3.86 -4.53 23.58
C ASN A 83 4.80 -3.32 23.56
N GLY A 84 4.25 -2.12 23.26
CA GLY A 84 5.03 -0.88 23.16
C GLY A 84 5.98 -0.81 21.96
N ARG A 85 5.92 -1.78 21.03
CA ARG A 85 6.76 -1.80 19.83
C ARG A 85 6.08 -1.08 18.67
N PHE A 86 6.89 -0.43 17.85
CA PHE A 86 6.46 0.23 16.62
C PHE A 86 5.59 -0.72 15.74
N PRO A 87 4.49 -0.25 15.11
CA PRO A 87 3.55 -1.10 14.38
C PRO A 87 4.23 -1.96 13.33
N LYS A 88 3.74 -3.18 13.13
CA LYS A 88 4.26 -4.08 12.09
C LYS A 88 4.01 -3.51 10.69
N GLU A 89 4.83 -3.92 9.72
CA GLU A 89 4.73 -3.49 8.32
C GLU A 89 3.32 -3.70 7.73
N ALA A 90 2.70 -4.86 8.00
CA ALA A 90 1.33 -5.17 7.56
C ALA A 90 0.29 -4.12 8.01
N ALA A 91 0.46 -3.51 9.19
CA ALA A 91 -0.45 -2.46 9.65
C ALA A 91 -0.31 -1.18 8.80
N PHE A 92 0.93 -0.82 8.44
CA PHE A 92 1.20 0.30 7.54
C PHE A 92 0.70 0.01 6.13
N GLN A 93 0.97 -1.18 5.58
CA GLN A 93 0.49 -1.60 4.27
C GLN A 93 -1.03 -1.55 4.20
N GLN A 94 -1.74 -2.08 5.20
CA GLN A 94 -3.20 -2.02 5.25
C GLN A 94 -3.72 -0.57 5.22
N LEU A 95 -3.22 0.28 6.12
CA LEU A 95 -3.67 1.67 6.21
C LEU A 95 -3.29 2.48 4.96
N MET A 96 -2.14 2.19 4.35
CA MET A 96 -1.70 2.84 3.11
C MET A 96 -2.61 2.45 1.95
N ASN A 97 -2.97 1.17 1.83
CA ASN A 97 -3.90 0.71 0.81
C ASN A 97 -5.26 1.41 0.89
N GLU A 98 -5.81 1.51 2.10
CA GLU A 98 -7.08 2.20 2.35
C GLU A 98 -6.98 3.70 2.03
N ALA A 99 -5.92 4.36 2.51
CA ALA A 99 -5.69 5.78 2.27
C ALA A 99 -5.50 6.11 0.79
N MET A 100 -4.64 5.37 0.08
CA MET A 100 -4.44 5.55 -1.36
C MET A 100 -5.72 5.27 -2.14
N SER A 101 -6.53 4.29 -1.72
CA SER A 101 -7.82 4.01 -2.36
C SER A 101 -8.78 5.20 -2.28
N MET A 102 -8.75 5.96 -1.18
CA MET A 102 -9.53 7.19 -1.02
C MET A 102 -9.01 8.34 -1.89
N LYS A 103 -7.71 8.37 -2.22
CA LYS A 103 -7.05 9.44 -2.99
C LYS A 103 -6.96 9.19 -4.49
N LEU A 104 -7.23 7.98 -4.94
CA LEU A 104 -7.22 7.63 -6.35
C LEU A 104 -8.63 7.59 -6.94
N PRO A 105 -8.85 8.02 -8.18
CA PRO A 105 -10.10 7.76 -8.91
C PRO A 105 -10.37 6.26 -9.08
N ALA A 106 -11.64 5.86 -9.15
CA ALA A 106 -12.04 4.44 -9.29
C ALA A 106 -11.45 3.73 -10.51
N ARG A 107 -11.11 4.47 -11.57
CA ARG A 107 -10.43 3.95 -12.77
C ARG A 107 -8.97 3.56 -12.54
N HIS A 108 -8.36 4.02 -11.44
CA HIS A 108 -7.03 3.62 -10.99
C HIS A 108 -7.20 2.65 -9.83
N SER A 109 -7.06 1.35 -10.13
CA SER A 109 -7.07 0.33 -9.10
C SER A 109 -5.65 0.15 -8.54
N ILE A 110 -5.61 -0.06 -7.23
CA ILE A 110 -4.41 -0.53 -6.54
C ILE A 110 -4.48 -2.04 -6.56
N THR A 111 -3.42 -2.68 -7.00
CA THR A 111 -3.26 -4.12 -6.81
C THR A 111 -2.31 -4.31 -5.63
N PRO A 112 -2.83 -4.59 -4.42
CA PRO A 112 -1.99 -4.93 -3.28
C PRO A 112 -1.36 -6.31 -3.53
N GLU A 113 -0.16 -6.51 -2.99
CA GLU A 113 0.58 -7.78 -3.09
C GLU A 113 0.58 -8.30 -4.53
N PHE A 114 0.86 -7.41 -5.48
CA PHE A 114 0.77 -7.76 -6.89
C PHE A 114 1.79 -8.86 -7.16
N GLY A 115 1.26 -10.06 -7.42
CA GLY A 115 1.98 -11.22 -7.92
C GLY A 115 2.61 -10.88 -9.26
N THR A 116 3.74 -10.18 -9.20
CA THR A 116 4.54 -9.81 -10.35
C THR A 116 5.21 -11.07 -10.85
N ILE A 117 4.71 -11.60 -11.95
CA ILE A 117 5.41 -12.60 -12.74
C ILE A 117 6.23 -11.84 -13.78
N ALA A 118 7.48 -11.55 -13.45
CA ALA A 118 8.42 -10.99 -14.41
C ALA A 118 9.11 -12.14 -15.15
N VAL A 119 8.68 -12.41 -16.39
CA VAL A 119 9.38 -13.34 -17.29
C VAL A 119 10.38 -12.55 -18.12
N ASP A 120 11.63 -13.01 -18.23
CA ASP A 120 12.59 -12.37 -19.11
C ASP A 120 12.23 -12.67 -20.59
N SER A 121 11.32 -11.89 -21.17
CA SER A 121 10.95 -11.99 -22.60
C SER A 121 12.10 -11.99 -23.63
N GLN A 122 13.34 -11.64 -23.25
CA GLN A 122 14.51 -11.70 -24.12
C GLN A 122 15.41 -12.90 -23.87
N ASP A 123 15.17 -13.66 -22.81
CA ASP A 123 15.85 -14.91 -22.51
C ASP A 123 14.81 -16.04 -22.48
N PRO A 124 14.74 -16.89 -23.53
CA PRO A 124 13.74 -17.96 -23.62
C PRO A 124 13.88 -19.01 -22.51
N ASN A 125 15.00 -19.04 -21.78
CA ASN A 125 15.22 -19.94 -20.64
C ASN A 125 14.99 -19.27 -19.27
N ALA A 126 14.62 -17.99 -19.25
CA ALA A 126 14.45 -17.29 -17.99
C ALA A 126 13.25 -17.83 -17.22
N LYS A 127 13.54 -18.35 -16.02
CA LYS A 127 12.50 -18.74 -15.08
C LYS A 127 11.66 -17.51 -14.73
N PRO A 128 10.32 -17.64 -14.68
CA PRO A 128 9.46 -16.58 -14.17
C PRO A 128 9.94 -16.19 -12.77
N VAL A 129 10.27 -14.91 -12.59
CA VAL A 129 10.57 -14.39 -11.27
C VAL A 129 9.26 -13.93 -10.67
N THR A 130 8.80 -14.67 -9.66
CA THR A 130 7.58 -14.33 -8.91
C THR A 130 7.94 -13.45 -7.73
N GLY A 131 7.20 -12.35 -7.55
CA GLY A 131 7.31 -11.51 -6.37
C GLY A 131 6.03 -10.80 -6.02
N GLU A 132 5.96 -10.40 -4.76
CA GLU A 132 4.85 -9.63 -4.22
C GLU A 132 5.36 -8.21 -4.08
N LEU A 133 4.92 -7.36 -5.02
CA LEU A 133 5.07 -5.92 -4.91
C LEU A 133 3.94 -5.42 -4.01
N ASP A 134 4.26 -4.69 -2.95
CA ASP A 134 3.25 -4.24 -1.98
C ASP A 134 2.10 -3.50 -2.65
N PHE A 135 2.40 -2.52 -3.53
CA PHE A 135 1.37 -1.80 -4.28
C PHE A 135 1.78 -1.50 -5.71
N TYR A 136 0.87 -1.81 -6.64
CA TYR A 136 0.90 -1.33 -8.02
C TYR A 136 -0.35 -0.50 -8.34
N VAL A 137 -0.15 0.76 -8.72
CA VAL A 137 -1.23 1.64 -9.21
C VAL A 137 -1.30 1.54 -10.73
N ASN A 138 -2.41 1.00 -11.24
CA ASN A 138 -2.53 0.65 -12.65
C ASN A 138 -2.87 1.83 -13.58
N GLY A 139 -3.17 1.48 -14.84
CA GLY A 139 -3.65 2.40 -15.86
C GLY A 139 -2.54 3.31 -16.38
N GLN A 140 -2.81 4.60 -16.43
CA GLN A 140 -1.85 5.58 -16.95
C GLN A 140 -0.76 5.95 -15.93
N MET A 141 -0.96 5.68 -14.64
CA MET A 141 0.01 6.04 -13.60
C MET A 141 1.19 5.08 -13.57
N LYS A 142 0.93 3.77 -13.51
CA LYS A 142 1.97 2.72 -13.46
C LYS A 142 2.99 3.03 -12.36
N TRP A 143 2.48 3.28 -11.15
CA TRP A 143 3.31 3.59 -9.99
C TRP A 143 3.50 2.35 -9.13
N CYS A 144 4.70 2.21 -8.56
CA CYS A 144 5.03 1.12 -7.66
C CYS A 144 5.40 1.67 -6.28
N ILE A 145 4.90 1.03 -5.22
CA ILE A 145 5.33 1.30 -3.85
C ILE A 145 5.72 -0.02 -3.22
N GLU A 146 6.89 -0.04 -2.59
CA GLU A 146 7.31 -1.05 -1.63
C GLU A 146 7.39 -0.37 -0.26
N MET A 147 7.00 -1.05 0.80
CA MET A 147 7.07 -0.54 2.16
C MET A 147 8.04 -1.39 2.97
N VAL A 148 8.81 -0.73 3.82
CA VAL A 148 9.64 -1.40 4.82
C VAL A 148 9.48 -0.68 6.15
N ARG A 149 9.87 -1.36 7.22
CA ARG A 149 9.83 -0.80 8.58
C ARG A 149 11.23 -0.68 9.16
N GLN A 150 11.55 0.47 9.74
CA GLN A 150 12.79 0.71 10.47
C GLN A 150 14.06 0.34 9.67
N CYS A 151 14.09 0.64 8.37
CA CYS A 151 15.18 0.33 7.46
C CYS A 151 15.44 -1.16 7.21
N ASP A 152 14.63 -2.06 7.76
CA ASP A 152 14.82 -3.50 7.61
C ASP A 152 14.64 -3.90 6.14
N GLY A 153 15.60 -4.64 5.58
CA GLY A 153 15.56 -5.04 4.18
C GLY A 153 15.61 -3.91 3.12
N ILE A 154 15.81 -2.64 3.48
CA ILE A 154 15.67 -1.52 2.52
C ILE A 154 16.52 -1.68 1.25
N GLY A 155 17.76 -2.18 1.40
CA GLY A 155 18.69 -2.37 0.29
C GLY A 155 18.21 -3.44 -0.69
N GLU A 156 17.53 -4.47 -0.18
CA GLU A 156 16.91 -5.51 -0.99
C GLU A 156 15.75 -4.93 -1.78
N HIS A 157 14.80 -4.25 -1.12
CA HIS A 157 13.62 -3.66 -1.77
C HIS A 157 14.01 -2.62 -2.83
N MET A 158 14.98 -1.76 -2.54
CA MET A 158 15.56 -0.83 -3.53
C MET A 158 16.22 -1.59 -4.69
N GLY A 159 16.92 -2.70 -4.38
CA GLY A 159 17.55 -3.58 -5.36
C GLY A 159 16.56 -4.22 -6.34
N ARG A 160 15.32 -4.49 -5.91
CA ARG A 160 14.27 -5.10 -6.75
C ARG A 160 13.96 -4.26 -7.99
N PHE A 161 14.12 -2.94 -7.94
CA PHE A 161 13.83 -2.03 -9.06
C PHE A 161 15.02 -1.77 -10.00
N LYS A 162 16.23 -2.27 -9.68
CA LYS A 162 17.42 -2.03 -10.51
C LYS A 162 17.28 -2.66 -11.89
N LYS A 163 17.38 -1.83 -12.94
CA LYS A 163 17.35 -2.29 -14.34
C LYS A 163 18.67 -2.92 -14.79
N VAL A 164 19.78 -2.44 -14.24
CA VAL A 164 21.14 -2.90 -14.55
C VAL A 164 21.55 -4.01 -13.57
N GLN A 165 22.41 -4.92 -14.04
CA GLN A 165 23.00 -5.94 -13.19
C GLN A 165 23.84 -5.31 -12.07
N ASP A 166 23.79 -5.90 -10.88
CA ASP A 166 24.74 -5.59 -9.82
C ASP A 166 26.12 -6.20 -10.11
N SER A 167 27.09 -5.93 -9.23
CA SER A 167 28.46 -6.47 -9.34
C SER A 167 28.54 -7.99 -9.27
N LYS A 168 27.44 -8.67 -8.90
CA LYS A 168 27.30 -10.12 -8.82
C LYS A 168 26.50 -10.67 -10.01
N GLY A 169 26.14 -9.85 -10.99
CA GLY A 169 25.37 -10.24 -12.18
C GLY A 169 23.85 -10.36 -11.95
N ASN A 170 23.35 -10.07 -10.74
CA ASN A 170 21.93 -10.17 -10.44
C ASN A 170 21.17 -8.97 -11.01
N LYS A 171 20.02 -9.21 -11.62
CA LYS A 171 19.11 -8.15 -12.08
C LYS A 171 18.00 -7.93 -11.06
N GLY A 172 17.46 -6.71 -11.00
CA GLY A 172 16.31 -6.40 -10.17
C GLY A 172 15.09 -7.27 -10.53
N LYS A 173 14.39 -7.71 -9.49
CA LYS A 173 13.16 -8.51 -9.59
C LYS A 173 12.10 -7.87 -10.48
N TYR A 174 11.87 -6.57 -10.30
CA TYR A 174 10.85 -5.78 -10.97
C TYR A 174 11.35 -5.02 -12.19
N ARG A 175 12.55 -5.33 -12.70
CA ARG A 175 13.15 -4.65 -13.86
C ARG A 175 12.25 -4.62 -15.11
N LYS A 176 11.29 -5.55 -15.20
CA LYS A 176 10.34 -5.69 -16.31
C LYS A 176 8.91 -5.25 -15.99
N VAL A 177 8.63 -4.86 -14.75
CA VAL A 177 7.36 -4.25 -14.40
C VAL A 177 7.32 -2.90 -15.09
N GLU A 178 6.31 -2.67 -15.92
CA GLU A 178 6.14 -1.39 -16.56
C GLU A 178 5.74 -0.36 -15.49
N MET A 179 6.65 0.57 -15.21
CA MET A 179 6.50 1.59 -14.17
C MET A 179 7.00 2.95 -14.67
N LYS A 180 6.31 4.02 -14.27
CA LYS A 180 6.74 5.41 -14.51
C LYS A 180 7.52 5.99 -13.33
N GLU A 181 7.08 5.68 -12.12
CA GLU A 181 7.67 6.16 -10.88
C GLU A 181 7.56 5.06 -9.81
N TYR A 182 8.51 5.02 -8.90
CA TYR A 182 8.44 4.14 -7.74
C TYR A 182 9.06 4.81 -6.51
N TYR A 183 8.59 4.38 -5.34
CA TYR A 183 9.24 4.64 -4.06
C TYR A 183 9.34 3.38 -3.22
N VAL A 184 10.44 3.24 -2.48
CA VAL A 184 10.49 2.39 -1.30
C VAL A 184 10.29 3.27 -0.08
N VAL A 185 9.19 3.04 0.64
CA VAL A 185 8.72 3.83 1.78
C VAL A 185 9.20 3.18 3.07
N ASP A 186 10.11 3.83 3.77
CA ASP A 186 10.67 3.39 5.04
C ASP A 186 9.92 4.06 6.21
N CYS A 187 9.08 3.29 6.88
CA CYS A 187 8.30 3.73 8.03
C CYS A 187 9.13 3.63 9.31
N ARG A 188 9.31 4.75 10.00
CA ARG A 188 10.15 4.88 11.21
C ARG A 188 9.40 5.56 12.35
N SER A 189 9.85 5.29 13.57
CA SER A 189 9.48 6.06 14.75
C SER A 189 9.97 7.50 14.66
N ALA A 190 9.76 8.29 15.73
CA ALA A 190 10.13 9.69 15.78
C ALA A 190 11.58 9.92 15.33
N LYS A 191 11.79 11.02 14.58
CA LYS A 191 13.09 11.36 14.00
C LYS A 191 14.07 11.73 15.11
N ASN A 192 15.01 10.83 15.38
CA ASN A 192 16.11 11.08 16.32
C ASN A 192 17.36 11.56 15.57
N GLY A 193 17.93 12.68 16.00
CA GLY A 193 19.17 13.24 15.44
C GLY A 193 19.04 13.59 13.95
N ARG A 194 20.03 13.18 13.14
CA ARG A 194 20.10 13.52 11.70
C ARG A 194 19.07 12.78 10.83
N GLY A 195 18.47 11.70 11.34
CA GLY A 195 17.62 10.82 10.55
C GLY A 195 18.39 9.89 9.60
N ALA A 196 17.65 9.23 8.72
CA ALA A 196 18.11 8.30 7.69
C ALA A 196 18.85 9.00 6.54
N SER A 197 19.72 8.25 5.86
CA SER A 197 20.22 8.65 4.54
C SER A 197 19.07 8.80 3.55
N LEU A 198 19.08 9.92 2.82
CA LEU A 198 18.14 10.15 1.71
C LEU A 198 18.81 9.76 0.40
N GLU A 199 18.14 8.89 -0.34
CA GLU A 199 18.59 8.33 -1.62
C GLU A 199 17.47 8.52 -2.67
N PRO A 200 17.78 8.54 -3.98
CA PRO A 200 16.74 8.59 -5.00
C PRO A 200 15.75 7.44 -4.83
N HIS A 201 14.46 7.69 -5.04
CA HIS A 201 13.36 6.71 -4.87
C HIS A 201 13.18 6.13 -3.46
N LYS A 202 13.87 6.68 -2.45
CA LYS A 202 13.61 6.37 -1.04
C LYS A 202 12.75 7.48 -0.43
N CYS A 203 11.61 7.09 0.14
CA CYS A 203 10.75 7.96 0.93
C CYS A 203 10.86 7.52 2.39
N VAL A 204 11.18 8.44 3.31
CA VAL A 204 11.28 8.12 4.72
C VAL A 204 10.17 8.83 5.48
N LEU A 205 9.37 8.06 6.21
CA LEU A 205 8.27 8.55 7.02
C LEU A 205 8.62 8.42 8.50
N TYR A 206 8.76 9.55 9.21
CA TYR A 206 8.98 9.57 10.65
C TYR A 206 7.68 9.89 11.37
N PHE A 207 7.10 8.89 12.02
CA PHE A 207 5.88 9.07 12.80
C PHE A 207 6.23 9.56 14.19
N ALA A 208 5.52 10.58 14.69
CA ALA A 208 5.58 10.95 16.10
C ALA A 208 5.15 9.77 16.99
N ASP A 209 5.58 9.78 18.27
CA ASP A 209 5.32 8.68 19.19
C ASP A 209 3.83 8.41 19.43
N ASP A 210 2.99 9.43 19.29
CA ASP A 210 1.54 9.35 19.39
C ASP A 210 0.84 9.15 18.03
N PHE A 211 1.59 9.07 16.93
CA PHE A 211 1.11 8.99 15.54
C PHE A 211 0.21 10.15 15.10
N THR A 212 0.18 11.28 15.80
CA THR A 212 -0.60 12.45 15.39
C THR A 212 -0.01 13.15 14.17
N THR A 213 1.31 13.07 14.02
CA THR A 213 2.05 13.68 12.92
C THR A 213 3.04 12.71 12.30
N CYS A 214 3.37 12.96 11.03
CA CYS A 214 4.41 12.26 10.29
C CYS A 214 5.23 13.26 9.47
N THR A 215 6.55 13.20 9.61
CA THR A 215 7.47 13.92 8.72
C THR A 215 7.82 13.04 7.52
N CYS A 216 7.49 13.50 6.32
CA CYS A 216 7.86 12.87 5.06
C CYS A 216 9.15 13.52 4.50
N ALA A 217 10.20 12.71 4.33
CA ALA A 217 11.47 13.14 3.78
C ALA A 217 11.81 12.37 2.48
N ILE A 218 12.02 13.10 1.39
CA ILE A 218 12.37 12.57 0.07
C ILE A 218 13.53 13.38 -0.49
N LYS A 219 14.54 12.73 -1.06
CA LYS A 219 15.71 13.40 -1.64
C LYS A 219 15.30 14.41 -2.71
N GLY A 220 15.82 15.64 -2.64
CA GLY A 220 15.53 16.69 -3.61
C GLY A 220 14.22 17.44 -3.35
N HIS A 221 13.50 17.11 -2.29
CA HIS A 221 12.29 17.81 -1.87
C HIS A 221 12.44 18.32 -0.42
N PRO A 222 11.78 19.44 -0.06
CA PRO A 222 11.69 19.86 1.33
C PRO A 222 10.96 18.79 2.16
N GLU A 223 11.37 18.63 3.41
CA GLU A 223 10.63 17.81 4.37
C GLU A 223 9.25 18.43 4.61
N VAL A 224 8.24 17.58 4.69
CA VAL A 224 6.85 18.00 4.94
C VAL A 224 6.37 17.33 6.21
N THR A 225 5.81 18.11 7.14
CA THR A 225 5.14 17.56 8.31
C THR A 225 3.65 17.47 8.02
N ILE A 226 3.08 16.29 8.23
CA ILE A 226 1.71 15.92 7.85
C ILE A 226 0.97 15.55 9.13
N ASN A 227 -0.24 16.09 9.32
CA ASN A 227 -1.12 15.67 10.40
C ASN A 227 -1.92 14.45 9.94
N LEU A 228 -1.97 13.41 10.77
CA LEU A 228 -2.78 12.23 10.52
C LEU A 228 -4.22 12.44 10.98
N GLN A 229 -5.14 11.68 10.42
CA GLN A 229 -6.53 11.68 10.84
C GLN A 229 -6.68 11.04 12.23
N MET A 230 -7.32 11.75 13.14
CA MET A 230 -7.57 11.28 14.52
C MET A 230 -8.69 10.24 14.61
#